data_AF-A0A8T9CTR5-F1
#
_entry.id   AF-A0A8T9CTR5-F1
#
_cell.length_a   1.000
_cell.length_b   1.000
_cell.length_c   1.000
_cell.angle_alpha   90.00
_cell.angle_beta   90.00
_cell.angle_gamma   90.00
#
_symmetry.space_group_name_H-M   'P 1'
#
loop_
_entity.id
_entity.type
_entity.pdbx_description
1 polymer ?
#
loop_
_entity_poly.entity_id
_entity_poly.type
_entity_poly.pdbx_seq_one_letter_code
_entity_poly.pdbx_strand_id
1 'polypeptide(L)'
;MSIINNANPGSGLILLPLIERVLQSAQEPLSQDTLLARYRPDNLPANDNAWRKLKENLSFWCNLGLWPMLDGKMLPLEAGVRPLAHRLLICTIDACREKGVASGNDCEPLWRVLSCLLSLQQHSVGGREPLSPTIITNKVHKWLPGETINSNTEKLVREFGRFLGFLELMPDGNYVTDPT
;
A
#
# COMPACT_ATOMS: atom_id res chain seq x y z
N MET A 1 -0.67 -7.50 -12.26
CA MET A 1 -1.72 -6.51 -11.90
C MET A 1 -1.14 -5.62 -10.83
N SER A 2 -1.48 -4.34 -10.78
CA SER A 2 -0.82 -3.41 -9.85
C SER A 2 -1.29 -3.53 -8.39
N ILE A 3 -0.45 -3.15 -7.41
CA ILE A 3 -0.83 -3.06 -5.99
C ILE A 3 -2.00 -2.10 -5.74
N ILE A 4 -2.21 -1.12 -6.62
CA ILE A 4 -3.38 -0.24 -6.57
C ILE A 4 -4.63 -0.88 -7.18
N ASN A 5 -4.60 -2.15 -7.58
CA ASN A 5 -5.78 -2.90 -8.01
C ASN A 5 -6.19 -3.91 -6.92
N ASN A 6 -7.45 -3.90 -6.48
CA ASN A 6 -7.98 -4.76 -5.41
C ASN A 6 -7.90 -6.29 -5.69
N ALA A 7 -7.63 -6.67 -6.94
CA ALA A 7 -7.36 -8.06 -7.29
C ALA A 7 -5.89 -8.46 -7.10
N ASN A 8 -4.98 -7.50 -6.92
CA ASN A 8 -3.58 -7.79 -6.64
C ASN A 8 -3.40 -8.21 -5.17
N PRO A 9 -2.59 -9.25 -4.90
CA PRO A 9 -2.25 -9.70 -3.56
C PRO A 9 -1.83 -8.60 -2.61
N GLY A 10 -0.98 -7.64 -2.98
CA GLY A 10 -0.46 -6.55 -2.17
C GLY A 10 -1.44 -5.41 -1.85
N SER A 11 -2.66 -5.41 -2.39
CA SER A 11 -3.61 -4.29 -2.24
C SER A 11 -4.19 -4.10 -0.84
N GLY A 12 -4.19 -5.12 0.01
CA GLY A 12 -4.75 -5.12 1.37
C GLY A 12 -3.93 -4.36 2.41
N LEU A 13 -3.80 -3.04 2.26
CA LEU A 13 -2.95 -2.19 3.10
C LEU A 13 -3.32 -2.21 4.61
N ILE A 14 -4.60 -2.37 4.92
CA ILE A 14 -5.11 -2.43 6.31
C ILE A 14 -4.51 -3.56 7.15
N LEU A 15 -4.00 -4.60 6.48
CA LEU A 15 -3.42 -5.77 7.14
C LEU A 15 -2.00 -5.47 7.66
N LEU A 16 -1.26 -4.56 7.03
CA LEU A 16 0.16 -4.36 7.35
C LEU A 16 0.38 -3.88 8.80
N PRO A 17 -0.38 -2.90 9.34
CA PRO A 17 -0.22 -2.50 10.73
C PRO A 17 -0.60 -3.59 11.73
N LEU A 18 -1.49 -4.51 11.36
CA LEU A 18 -1.85 -5.64 12.21
C LEU A 18 -0.67 -6.63 12.30
N ILE A 19 -0.12 -7.03 11.15
CA ILE A 19 1.06 -7.91 11.09
C ILE A 19 2.24 -7.27 11.81
N GLU A 20 2.45 -5.97 11.62
CA GLU A 20 3.50 -5.20 12.29
C GLU A 20 3.43 -5.33 13.82
N ARG A 21 2.25 -5.13 14.41
CA ARG A 21 2.05 -5.27 15.87
C ARG A 21 2.28 -6.69 16.36
N VAL A 22 1.90 -7.68 15.56
CA VAL A 22 2.17 -9.09 15.88
C VAL A 22 3.67 -9.34 15.94
N LEU A 23 4.43 -8.90 14.94
CA LEU A 23 5.87 -9.12 14.90
C LEU A 23 6.62 -8.30 15.97
N GLN A 24 6.12 -7.13 16.36
CA GLN A 24 6.64 -6.35 17.50
C GLN A 24 6.44 -7.02 18.86
N SER A 25 5.41 -7.86 18.99
CA SER A 25 5.10 -8.59 20.24
C SER A 25 5.59 -10.04 20.24
N ALA A 26 6.10 -10.53 19.11
CA ALA A 26 6.64 -11.87 18.99
C ALA A 26 7.96 -12.01 19.77
N GLN A 27 8.15 -13.16 20.43
CA GLN A 27 9.42 -13.52 21.08
C GLN A 27 10.26 -14.48 20.23
N GLU A 28 9.64 -15.12 19.24
CA GLU A 28 10.25 -16.16 18.41
C GLU A 28 9.86 -15.97 16.94
N PRO A 29 10.66 -16.47 15.98
CA PRO A 29 10.29 -16.45 14.57
C PRO A 29 8.97 -17.15 14.29
N LEU A 30 8.07 -16.48 13.58
CA LEU A 30 6.73 -16.96 13.26
C LEU A 30 6.65 -17.43 11.81
N SER A 31 6.15 -18.65 11.59
CA SER A 31 5.73 -19.03 10.23
C SER A 31 4.48 -18.23 9.85
N GLN A 32 4.24 -18.07 8.55
CA GLN A 32 3.01 -17.45 8.07
C GLN A 32 1.77 -18.20 8.58
N ASP A 33 1.79 -19.53 8.56
CA ASP A 33 0.66 -20.35 9.04
C ASP A 33 0.42 -20.19 10.55
N THR A 34 1.48 -20.04 11.36
CA THR A 34 1.34 -19.77 12.81
C THR A 34 0.74 -18.39 13.07
N LEU A 35 1.18 -17.37 12.34
CA LEU A 35 0.63 -16.02 12.47
C LEU A 35 -0.86 -16.02 12.14
N LEU A 36 -1.20 -16.68 11.03
CA LEU A 36 -2.55 -16.86 10.53
C LEU A 36 -3.45 -17.61 11.53
N ALA A 37 -2.93 -18.66 12.19
CA ALA A 37 -3.68 -19.44 13.16
C ALA A 37 -3.84 -18.73 14.53
N ARG A 38 -2.77 -18.10 15.04
CA ARG A 38 -2.70 -17.50 16.39
C ARG A 38 -3.45 -16.18 16.48
N TYR A 39 -3.44 -15.38 15.41
CA TYR A 39 -4.07 -14.07 15.37
C TYR A 39 -5.28 -14.07 14.45
N ARG A 40 -6.07 -15.15 14.51
CA ARG A 40 -7.45 -15.18 14.03
C ARG A 40 -8.32 -14.55 15.12
N PRO A 41 -8.73 -13.27 15.03
CA PRO A 41 -9.91 -12.89 15.78
C PRO A 41 -11.04 -13.76 15.25
N ASP A 42 -11.91 -14.28 16.10
CA ASP A 42 -13.10 -15.03 15.68
C ASP A 42 -14.00 -14.24 14.68
N ASN A 43 -13.69 -12.95 14.47
CA ASN A 43 -14.37 -11.99 13.60
C ASN A 43 -13.65 -11.67 12.27
N LEU A 44 -12.62 -12.42 11.84
CA LEU A 44 -11.90 -12.19 10.56
C LEU A 44 -11.49 -13.54 9.93
N PRO A 45 -11.51 -13.74 8.60
CA PRO A 45 -12.40 -13.26 7.53
C PRO A 45 -13.68 -14.11 7.41
N ALA A 46 -14.76 -13.53 6.87
CA ALA A 46 -16.09 -14.17 6.82
C ALA A 46 -16.20 -15.42 5.89
N ASN A 47 -15.23 -15.67 5.02
CA ASN A 47 -15.22 -16.81 4.08
C ASN A 47 -13.81 -17.15 3.55
N ASP A 48 -13.67 -18.33 2.93
CA ASP A 48 -12.41 -18.89 2.38
C ASP A 48 -11.72 -17.98 1.37
N ASN A 49 -12.48 -17.16 0.63
CA ASN A 49 -11.90 -16.26 -0.36
C ASN A 49 -11.12 -15.12 0.30
N ALA A 50 -11.67 -14.53 1.37
CA ALA A 50 -10.98 -13.50 2.12
C ALA A 50 -9.77 -14.07 2.89
N TRP A 51 -9.82 -15.36 3.26
CA TRP A 51 -8.66 -16.07 3.82
C TRP A 51 -7.52 -16.22 2.82
N ARG A 52 -7.83 -16.71 1.62
CA ARG A 52 -6.85 -16.81 0.54
C ARG A 52 -6.19 -15.47 0.24
N LYS A 53 -6.98 -14.38 0.18
CA LYS A 53 -6.45 -13.02 -0.03
C LYS A 53 -5.48 -12.58 1.06
N LEU A 54 -5.76 -12.90 2.33
CA LEU A 54 -4.86 -12.58 3.44
C LEU A 54 -3.50 -13.28 3.26
N LYS A 55 -3.51 -14.59 2.96
CA LYS A 55 -2.28 -15.36 2.72
C LYS A 55 -1.50 -14.84 1.53
N GLU A 56 -2.18 -14.55 0.43
CA GLU A 56 -1.58 -13.97 -0.77
C GLU A 56 -0.96 -12.60 -0.49
N ASN A 57 -1.64 -11.73 0.26
CA ASN A 57 -1.14 -10.41 0.66
C ASN A 57 0.11 -10.51 1.53
N LEU A 58 0.08 -11.37 2.55
CA LEU A 58 1.23 -11.58 3.43
C LEU A 58 2.44 -12.10 2.64
N SER A 59 2.23 -13.13 1.81
CA SER A 59 3.29 -13.67 0.96
C SER A 59 3.88 -12.63 0.02
N PHE A 60 3.05 -11.79 -0.60
CA PHE A 60 3.49 -10.71 -1.47
C PHE A 60 4.47 -9.76 -0.77
N TRP A 61 4.11 -9.27 0.42
CA TRP A 61 4.95 -8.32 1.14
C TRP A 61 6.21 -8.93 1.75
N CYS A 62 6.15 -10.18 2.19
CA CYS A 62 7.35 -10.92 2.60
C CYS A 62 8.32 -11.11 1.43
N ASN A 63 7.82 -11.42 0.23
CA ASN A 63 8.65 -11.58 -0.96
C ASN A 63 9.28 -10.25 -1.41
N LEU A 64 8.62 -9.11 -1.17
CA LEU A 64 9.19 -7.78 -1.37
C LEU A 64 10.13 -7.32 -0.24
N GLY A 65 10.37 -8.18 0.76
CA GLY A 65 11.30 -7.88 1.85
C GLY A 65 10.77 -6.88 2.87
N LEU A 66 9.44 -6.69 2.99
CA LEU A 66 8.87 -5.74 3.94
C LEU A 66 9.25 -6.09 5.39
N TRP A 67 9.25 -7.39 5.71
CA TRP A 67 9.67 -7.91 7.00
C TRP A 67 10.85 -8.87 6.84
N PRO A 68 11.78 -8.90 7.80
CA PRO A 68 12.91 -9.82 7.77
C PRO A 68 12.43 -11.27 7.90
N MET A 69 13.02 -12.13 7.08
CA MET A 69 12.68 -13.55 6.98
C MET A 69 13.93 -14.41 7.19
N LEU A 70 13.80 -15.52 7.93
CA LEU A 70 14.81 -16.57 8.07
C LEU A 70 14.14 -17.93 8.00
N ASP A 71 14.64 -18.82 7.15
CA ASP A 71 14.10 -20.18 6.94
C ASP A 71 12.58 -20.23 6.74
N GLY A 72 12.05 -19.27 5.97
CA GLY A 72 10.61 -19.16 5.70
C GLY A 72 9.76 -18.63 6.85
N LYS A 73 10.37 -18.16 7.94
CA LYS A 73 9.70 -17.56 9.10
C LYS A 73 10.00 -16.06 9.19
N MET A 74 8.98 -15.29 9.54
CA MET A 74 9.11 -13.87 9.86
C MET A 74 9.80 -13.73 11.21
N LEU A 75 10.85 -12.92 11.27
CA LEU A 75 11.54 -12.62 12.53
C LEU A 75 10.76 -11.60 13.36
N PRO A 76 10.86 -11.65 14.70
CA PRO A 76 10.40 -10.55 15.55
C PRO A 76 11.03 -9.22 15.13
N LEU A 77 10.28 -8.13 15.31
CA LEU A 77 10.79 -6.79 15.01
C LEU A 77 11.54 -6.23 16.22
N GLU A 78 12.78 -5.82 15.98
CA GLU A 78 13.62 -5.20 17.00
C GLU A 78 13.15 -3.79 17.39
N ALA A 79 13.53 -3.34 18.58
CA ALA A 79 13.31 -1.97 19.00
C ALA A 79 14.09 -1.01 18.09
N GLY A 80 13.41 0.02 17.57
CA GLY A 80 14.03 1.03 16.68
C GLY A 80 13.99 0.70 15.18
N VAL A 81 13.29 -0.37 14.77
CA VAL A 81 12.98 -0.59 13.35
C VAL A 81 12.28 0.63 12.75
N ARG A 82 12.67 0.98 11.52
CA ARG A 82 12.07 2.11 10.79
C ARG A 82 10.56 1.97 10.69
N PRO A 83 9.79 3.07 10.75
CA PRO A 83 8.35 3.04 10.63
C PRO A 83 7.87 2.25 9.41
N LEU A 84 6.75 1.53 9.57
CA LEU A 84 6.19 0.67 8.53
C LEU A 84 6.00 1.40 7.19
N ALA A 85 5.48 2.63 7.22
CA ALA A 85 5.31 3.45 6.01
C ALA A 85 6.63 3.67 5.26
N HIS A 86 7.72 3.92 5.98
CA HIS A 86 9.03 4.13 5.39
C HIS A 86 9.65 2.84 4.83
N ARG A 87 9.44 1.69 5.49
CA ARG A 87 9.86 0.40 4.92
C ARG A 87 9.03 0.04 3.70
N LEU A 88 7.72 0.29 3.73
CA LEU A 88 6.82 0.07 2.60
C LEU A 88 7.22 0.92 1.39
N LEU A 89 7.54 2.19 1.61
CA LEU A 89 8.09 3.11 0.62
C LEU A 89 9.34 2.52 -0.05
N ILE A 90 10.33 2.08 0.74
CA ILE A 90 11.56 1.48 0.21
C ILE A 90 11.24 0.23 -0.61
N CYS A 91 10.47 -0.71 -0.07
CA CYS A 91 10.12 -1.96 -0.75
C CYS A 91 9.44 -1.72 -2.10
N THR A 92 8.51 -0.76 -2.16
CA THR A 92 7.77 -0.45 -3.38
C THR A 92 8.60 0.34 -4.40
N ILE A 93 9.61 1.10 -3.98
CA ILE A 93 10.61 1.72 -4.88
C ILE A 93 11.57 0.66 -5.42
N ASP A 94 12.10 -0.19 -4.54
CA ASP A 94 13.05 -1.24 -4.91
C ASP A 94 12.41 -2.26 -5.87
N ALA A 95 11.13 -2.59 -5.69
CA ALA A 95 10.36 -3.42 -6.61
C ALA A 95 10.31 -2.86 -8.05
N CYS A 96 10.45 -1.54 -8.21
CA CYS A 96 10.42 -0.87 -9.52
C CYS A 96 11.80 -0.74 -10.17
N ARG A 97 12.88 -1.10 -9.47
CA ARG A 97 14.26 -0.84 -9.89
C ARG A 97 14.62 -1.51 -11.22
N GLU A 98 14.21 -2.77 -11.41
CA GLU A 98 14.59 -3.56 -12.58
C GLU A 98 13.79 -3.19 -13.83
N LYS A 99 12.47 -3.04 -13.68
CA LYS A 99 11.54 -2.79 -14.81
C LYS A 99 11.43 -1.30 -15.17
N GLY A 100 11.80 -0.42 -14.26
CA GLY A 100 11.62 1.03 -14.37
C GLY A 100 10.17 1.47 -14.19
N VAL A 101 9.98 2.63 -13.55
CA VAL A 101 8.65 3.18 -13.24
C VAL A 101 7.80 3.45 -14.48
N ALA A 102 8.38 3.66 -15.67
CA ALA A 102 7.62 3.93 -16.89
C ALA A 102 6.90 2.69 -17.45
N SER A 103 7.48 1.49 -17.30
CA SER A 103 7.07 0.28 -18.03
C SER A 103 6.57 -0.87 -17.16
N GLY A 104 6.85 -0.86 -15.85
CA GLY A 104 6.36 -1.91 -14.96
C GLY A 104 4.87 -1.77 -14.61
N ASN A 105 4.31 -2.83 -14.03
CA ASN A 105 2.87 -3.01 -13.82
C ASN A 105 2.49 -3.57 -12.43
N ASP A 106 3.46 -3.62 -11.51
CA ASP A 106 3.29 -4.15 -10.17
C ASP A 106 3.15 -2.98 -9.18
N CYS A 107 4.26 -2.36 -8.78
CA CYS A 107 4.26 -1.18 -7.91
C CYS A 107 4.30 0.13 -8.72
N GLU A 108 4.77 0.09 -9.96
CA GLU A 108 5.02 1.26 -10.80
C GLU A 108 3.78 2.11 -11.09
N PRO A 109 2.58 1.54 -11.31
CA PRO A 109 1.39 2.35 -11.52
C PRO A 109 1.07 3.27 -10.34
N LEU A 110 1.30 2.83 -9.08
CA LEU A 110 1.17 3.70 -7.91
C LEU A 110 2.08 4.93 -8.06
N TRP A 111 3.34 4.70 -8.41
CA TRP A 111 4.33 5.76 -8.54
C TRP A 111 4.04 6.74 -9.67
N ARG A 112 3.60 6.25 -10.83
CA ARG A 112 3.20 7.12 -11.94
C ARG A 112 2.03 8.02 -11.53
N VAL A 113 1.01 7.43 -10.90
CA VAL A 113 -0.17 8.16 -10.43
C VAL A 113 0.19 9.19 -9.35
N LEU A 114 0.92 8.80 -8.30
CA LEU A 114 1.32 9.72 -7.25
C LEU A 114 2.21 10.85 -7.78
N SER A 115 3.18 10.54 -8.64
CA SER A 115 4.05 11.55 -9.26
C SER A 115 3.25 12.54 -10.10
N CYS A 116 2.26 12.07 -10.85
CA CYS A 116 1.34 12.92 -11.60
C CYS A 116 0.55 13.84 -10.66
N LEU A 117 -0.03 13.30 -9.58
CA LEU A 117 -0.80 14.10 -8.63
C LEU A 117 0.08 15.17 -7.95
N LEU A 118 1.27 14.79 -7.45
CA LEU A 118 2.21 15.71 -6.81
C LEU A 118 2.68 16.83 -7.75
N SER A 119 2.78 16.55 -9.05
CA SER A 119 3.16 17.55 -10.07
C SER A 119 2.05 18.60 -10.33
N LEU A 120 0.81 18.31 -9.93
CA LEU A 120 -0.33 19.19 -10.12
C LEU A 120 -0.55 20.07 -8.89
N GLN A 121 0.20 21.17 -8.80
CA GLN A 121 0.19 22.09 -7.65
C GLN A 121 -1.20 22.63 -7.26
N GLN A 122 -2.15 22.66 -8.21
CA GLN A 122 -3.55 23.03 -7.96
C GLN A 122 -4.24 22.19 -6.87
N HIS A 123 -3.71 20.99 -6.60
CA HIS A 123 -4.21 20.02 -5.63
C HIS A 123 -3.50 20.08 -4.27
N SER A 124 -2.50 20.95 -4.11
CA SER A 124 -1.77 21.10 -2.84
C SER A 124 -2.60 21.82 -1.76
N VAL A 125 -2.09 21.87 -0.52
CA VAL A 125 -2.70 22.61 0.60
C VAL A 125 -2.98 24.08 0.27
N GLY A 126 -2.11 24.72 -0.53
CA GLY A 126 -2.29 26.10 -1.02
C GLY A 126 -3.01 26.21 -2.37
N GLY A 127 -3.39 25.07 -2.95
CA GLY A 127 -4.07 24.96 -4.23
C GLY A 127 -5.53 25.40 -4.16
N ARG A 128 -6.12 25.70 -5.32
CA ARG A 128 -7.52 26.13 -5.43
C ARG A 128 -8.49 24.97 -5.71
N GLU A 129 -7.97 23.77 -5.99
CA GLU A 129 -8.75 22.62 -6.39
C GLU A 129 -8.37 21.37 -5.57
N PRO A 130 -8.91 21.16 -4.37
CA PRO A 130 -8.71 19.90 -3.64
C PRO A 130 -9.18 18.67 -4.45
N LEU A 131 -8.53 17.53 -4.21
CA LEU A 131 -8.87 16.25 -4.84
C LEU A 131 -10.10 15.64 -4.14
N SER A 132 -11.27 15.74 -4.77
CA SER A 132 -12.41 14.99 -4.26
C SER A 132 -12.22 13.47 -4.43
N PRO A 133 -12.90 12.63 -3.62
CA PRO A 133 -12.75 11.17 -3.68
C PRO A 133 -13.16 10.48 -4.99
N THR A 134 -13.67 11.21 -5.98
CA THR A 134 -14.08 10.69 -7.29
C THR A 134 -13.32 11.33 -8.46
N ILE A 135 -12.48 12.33 -8.18
CA ILE A 135 -11.85 13.16 -9.22
C ILE A 135 -10.48 12.63 -9.64
N ILE A 136 -9.84 11.75 -8.84
CA ILE A 136 -8.49 11.25 -9.14
C ILE A 136 -8.47 10.57 -10.51
N THR A 137 -9.51 9.77 -10.83
CA THR A 137 -9.63 9.10 -12.14
C THR A 137 -9.63 10.11 -13.30
N ASN A 138 -10.44 11.15 -13.22
CA ASN A 138 -10.58 12.14 -14.30
C ASN A 138 -9.33 13.02 -14.46
N LYS A 139 -8.69 13.41 -13.37
CA LYS A 139 -7.50 14.27 -13.40
C LYS A 139 -6.26 13.52 -13.87
N VAL A 140 -6.11 12.26 -13.46
CA VAL A 140 -4.96 11.44 -13.90
C VAL A 140 -5.11 11.04 -15.36
N HIS A 141 -6.28 10.62 -15.83
CA HIS A 141 -6.46 10.22 -17.23
C HIS A 141 -6.10 11.35 -18.23
N LYS A 142 -6.29 12.62 -17.84
CA LYS A 142 -5.87 13.76 -18.67
C LYS A 142 -4.36 13.78 -18.95
N TRP A 143 -3.54 13.37 -17.99
CA TRP A 143 -2.09 13.48 -18.04
C TRP A 143 -1.38 12.13 -18.22
N LEU A 144 -2.04 11.04 -17.83
CA LEU A 144 -1.61 9.65 -17.95
C LEU A 144 -2.73 8.82 -18.63
N PRO A 145 -3.00 9.05 -19.92
CA PRO A 145 -4.09 8.36 -20.63
C PRO A 145 -3.86 6.84 -20.77
N GLY A 146 -2.64 6.36 -20.55
CA GLY A 146 -2.31 4.93 -20.53
C GLY A 146 -2.58 4.22 -19.19
N GLU A 147 -2.88 4.98 -18.12
CA GLU A 147 -3.17 4.39 -16.80
C GLU A 147 -4.66 4.08 -16.65
N THR A 148 -4.95 2.80 -16.42
CA THR A 148 -6.31 2.35 -16.14
C THR A 148 -6.67 2.61 -14.68
N ILE A 149 -7.09 3.83 -14.36
CA ILE A 149 -7.72 4.13 -13.07
C ILE A 149 -9.23 3.96 -13.20
N ASN A 150 -9.79 3.14 -12.32
CA ASN A 150 -11.23 2.96 -12.16
C ASN A 150 -11.57 3.04 -10.66
N SER A 151 -12.85 2.88 -10.32
CA SER A 151 -13.31 2.89 -8.92
C SER A 151 -12.58 1.89 -8.02
N ASN A 152 -12.14 0.74 -8.55
CA ASN A 152 -11.36 -0.27 -7.82
C ASN A 152 -9.91 0.15 -7.58
N THR A 153 -9.41 1.13 -8.34
CA THR A 153 -8.03 1.61 -8.28
C THR A 153 -7.91 2.92 -7.50
N GLU A 154 -8.87 3.81 -7.70
CA GLU A 154 -8.89 5.14 -7.12
C GLU A 154 -8.86 5.10 -5.58
N LYS A 155 -9.63 4.18 -4.99
CA LYS A 155 -9.64 3.97 -3.54
C LYS A 155 -8.25 3.61 -3.03
N LEU A 156 -7.57 2.67 -3.68
CA LEU A 156 -6.26 2.19 -3.25
C LEU A 156 -5.19 3.24 -3.46
N VAL A 157 -5.24 4.04 -4.53
CA VAL A 157 -4.35 5.21 -4.71
C VAL A 157 -4.47 6.15 -3.51
N ARG A 158 -5.68 6.44 -3.04
CA ARG A 158 -5.87 7.27 -1.83
C ARG A 158 -5.32 6.60 -0.58
N GLU A 159 -5.63 5.33 -0.38
CA GLU A 159 -5.18 4.60 0.81
C GLU A 159 -3.65 4.51 0.89
N PHE A 160 -2.98 4.14 -0.22
CA PHE A 160 -1.52 4.15 -0.29
C PHE A 160 -0.94 5.56 -0.18
N GLY A 161 -1.51 6.53 -0.91
CA GLY A 161 -1.04 7.92 -0.87
C GLY A 161 -1.10 8.49 0.55
N ARG A 162 -2.18 8.24 1.29
CA ARG A 162 -2.28 8.64 2.70
C ARG A 162 -1.30 7.91 3.59
N PHE A 163 -1.21 6.59 3.44
CA PHE A 163 -0.36 5.76 4.30
C PHE A 163 1.12 6.09 4.15
N LEU A 164 1.53 6.47 2.93
CA LEU A 164 2.90 6.86 2.59
C LEU A 164 3.16 8.36 2.82
N GLY A 165 2.15 9.16 3.16
CA GLY A 165 2.29 10.59 3.46
C GLY A 165 2.15 11.54 2.28
N PHE A 166 1.84 11.06 1.07
CA PHE A 166 1.70 11.91 -0.13
C PHE A 166 0.33 12.59 -0.26
N LEU A 167 -0.67 12.11 0.47
CA LEU A 167 -2.03 12.65 0.47
C LEU A 167 -2.53 12.89 1.89
N GLU A 168 -3.05 14.08 2.13
CA GLU A 168 -3.71 14.42 3.40
C GLU A 168 -5.23 14.50 3.19
N LEU A 169 -6.00 14.00 4.18
CA LEU A 169 -7.45 14.14 4.19
C LEU A 169 -7.83 15.40 4.96
N MET A 170 -8.46 16.34 4.27
CA MET A 170 -8.93 17.60 4.83
C MET A 170 -10.26 17.40 5.61
N PRO A 171 -10.61 18.33 6.53
CA PRO A 171 -11.85 18.26 7.31
C PRO A 171 -13.13 18.23 6.47
N ASP A 172 -13.08 18.77 5.25
CA ASP A 172 -14.20 18.80 4.30
C ASP A 172 -14.38 17.47 3.53
N GLY A 173 -13.54 16.47 3.79
CA GLY A 173 -13.57 15.16 3.16
C GLY A 173 -12.80 15.08 1.84
N ASN A 174 -12.19 16.17 1.37
CA ASN A 174 -11.34 16.19 0.19
C ASN A 174 -9.89 15.85 0.55
N TYR A 175 -9.12 15.49 -0.47
CA TYR A 175 -7.70 15.21 -0.35
C TYR A 175 -6.87 16.38 -0.88
N VAL A 176 -5.70 16.58 -0.31
CA VAL A 176 -4.67 17.46 -0.87
C VAL A 176 -3.39 16.69 -1.05
N THR A 177 -2.60 17.09 -2.04
CA THR A 177 -1.23 16.61 -2.17
C THR A 177 -0.35 17.31 -1.16
N ASP A 178 0.39 16.53 -0.39
CA ASP A 178 1.33 17.04 0.60
C ASP A 178 2.66 16.30 0.42
N PRO A 179 3.68 16.94 -0.18
CA PRO A 179 5.03 16.41 -0.20
C PRO A 179 5.69 16.75 1.14
N THR A 180 5.33 16.04 2.21
CA THR A 180 6.09 16.10 3.48
C THR A 180 7.45 15.43 3.37
#